data_AF-A0A7M1LH40-F1
#
_entry.id   AF-A0A7M1LH40-F1
#
_cell.length_a   1.000
_cell.length_b   1.000
_cell.length_c   1.000
_cell.angle_alpha   90.00
_cell.angle_beta   90.00
_cell.angle_gamma   90.00
#
_symmetry.space_group_name_H-M   'P 1'
#
loop_
_entity.id
_entity.type
_entity.pdbx_description
1 polymer ?
#
loop_
_entity_poly.entity_id
_entity_poly.type
_entity_poly.pdbx_seq_one_letter_code
_entity_poly.pdbx_strand_id
1 'polypeptide(L)'
;MKEIFKIIFCLSIMLNFSFSSQKDTATIQYQNLIKQVDKLCEAIVADDYDKAKDMLDKNPNLINLKNSQHKRPLAIFVERNKNMKMYDLLLRYEPELNFEVANHVSFLESFLFDCDISDIDSVKFIDKSIKAGATIEYANYLSSKQKDNKFYMLSYAYALNKHKLFDYLLSYDDTKIDGFLLEFISTAMEYIHGEMKYDYLKKPLNKIYKEKSNDKNYNEFRDNFFNYLDEILKKHNFDIFNEKELNLLIRIFCYIDDKNGIKYLLDRGICSYEKYFQAIKEWAKFYESEKILNLLEEKEK
;
A
#
# COMPACT_ATOMS: atom_id res chain seq x y z
N MET A 1 -58.61 7.95 -29.13
CA MET A 1 -57.20 7.87 -28.65
C MET A 1 -56.24 7.31 -29.72
N LYS A 2 -56.24 7.85 -30.94
CA LYS A 2 -55.16 7.60 -31.93
C LYS A 2 -54.75 8.83 -32.75
N GLU A 3 -55.31 10.01 -32.47
CA GLU A 3 -54.98 11.24 -33.21
C GLU A 3 -54.30 12.35 -32.39
N ILE A 4 -54.28 12.26 -31.05
CA ILE A 4 -53.53 13.21 -30.20
C ILE A 4 -52.02 12.88 -30.19
N PHE A 5 -51.61 11.68 -30.62
CA PHE A 5 -50.20 11.26 -30.62
C PHE A 5 -49.38 11.76 -31.82
N LYS A 6 -49.98 12.42 -32.82
CA LYS A 6 -49.22 12.95 -33.98
C LYS A 6 -48.79 14.42 -33.84
N ILE A 7 -49.36 15.18 -32.90
CA ILE A 7 -49.04 16.61 -32.77
C ILE A 7 -47.91 16.87 -31.75
N ILE A 8 -47.70 15.98 -30.77
CA ILE A 8 -46.55 16.09 -29.86
C ILE A 8 -45.24 15.63 -30.53
N PHE A 9 -45.32 14.76 -31.55
CA PHE A 9 -44.14 14.33 -32.32
C PHE A 9 -43.71 15.33 -33.41
N CYS A 10 -44.55 16.32 -33.74
CA CYS A 10 -44.22 17.37 -34.72
C CYS A 10 -43.69 18.66 -34.07
N LEU A 11 -43.79 18.84 -32.75
CA LEU A 11 -43.09 19.91 -32.03
C LEU A 11 -41.62 19.56 -31.70
N SER A 12 -41.21 18.30 -31.89
CA SER A 12 -39.83 17.85 -31.74
C SER A 12 -38.96 17.97 -33.00
N ILE A 13 -39.49 18.47 -34.13
CA ILE A 13 -38.75 18.52 -35.42
C ILE A 13 -38.61 19.95 -35.99
N MET A 14 -39.23 20.97 -35.38
CA MET A 14 -39.13 22.38 -35.83
C MET A 14 -38.45 23.31 -34.81
N LEU A 15 -37.46 22.79 -34.08
CA LEU A 15 -36.40 23.60 -33.47
C LEU A 15 -35.02 23.10 -33.94
N ASN A 16 -34.91 22.88 -35.26
CA ASN A 16 -33.66 22.98 -35.97
C ASN A 16 -33.32 24.47 -36.14
N PHE A 17 -32.84 25.11 -35.08
CA PHE A 17 -32.02 26.31 -35.18
C PHE A 17 -30.60 25.93 -34.76
N SER A 18 -29.76 25.69 -35.77
CA SER A 18 -28.29 25.83 -35.77
C SER A 18 -27.52 25.28 -34.55
N PHE A 19 -27.33 23.96 -34.47
CA PHE A 19 -26.42 23.33 -33.50
C PHE A 19 -25.39 22.37 -34.14
N SER A 20 -25.06 22.52 -35.42
CA SER A 20 -24.00 21.72 -36.06
C SER A 20 -22.59 22.25 -35.78
N SER A 21 -22.38 23.56 -35.69
CA SER A 21 -21.04 24.15 -35.50
C SER A 21 -20.49 24.00 -34.07
N GLN A 22 -21.35 23.96 -33.05
CA GLN A 22 -20.92 23.88 -31.65
C GLN A 22 -20.44 22.47 -31.23
N LYS A 23 -21.02 21.40 -31.79
CA LYS A 23 -20.57 20.02 -31.52
C LYS A 23 -19.18 19.74 -32.08
N ASP A 24 -18.90 20.21 -33.29
CA ASP A 24 -17.58 20.06 -33.92
C ASP A 24 -16.53 20.91 -33.20
N THR A 25 -16.89 22.13 -32.80
CA THR A 25 -15.98 23.04 -32.07
C THR A 25 -15.62 22.50 -30.68
N ALA A 26 -16.59 21.99 -29.91
CA ALA A 26 -16.32 21.40 -28.60
C ALA A 26 -15.45 20.14 -28.69
N THR A 27 -15.67 19.31 -29.70
CA THR A 27 -14.86 18.10 -29.96
C THR A 27 -13.42 18.48 -30.32
N ILE A 28 -13.22 19.48 -31.19
CA ILE A 28 -11.90 19.98 -31.58
C ILE A 28 -11.19 20.63 -30.38
N GLN A 29 -11.89 21.41 -29.56
CA GLN A 29 -11.32 22.00 -28.35
C GLN A 29 -10.86 20.93 -27.35
N TYR A 30 -11.67 19.90 -27.13
CA TYR A 30 -11.30 18.78 -26.27
C TYR A 30 -10.07 18.02 -26.79
N GLN A 31 -10.01 17.73 -28.10
CA GLN A 31 -8.83 17.10 -28.72
C GLN A 31 -7.58 17.97 -28.63
N ASN A 32 -7.71 19.30 -28.80
CA ASN A 32 -6.60 20.24 -28.65
C ASN A 32 -6.10 20.30 -27.21
N LEU A 33 -6.99 20.14 -26.23
CA LEU A 33 -6.64 20.10 -24.82
C LEU A 33 -5.87 18.81 -24.49
N ILE A 34 -6.35 17.64 -24.95
CA ILE A 34 -5.63 16.36 -24.81
C ILE A 34 -4.21 16.47 -25.37
N LYS A 35 -4.05 17.03 -26.58
CA LYS A 35 -2.73 17.23 -27.20
C LYS A 35 -1.80 18.12 -26.37
N GLN A 36 -2.35 19.12 -25.66
CA GLN A 36 -1.56 19.94 -24.73
C GLN A 36 -1.12 19.14 -23.51
N VAL A 37 -2.00 18.30 -22.95
CA VAL A 37 -1.65 17.42 -21.83
C VAL A 37 -0.60 16.39 -22.27
N ASP A 38 -0.72 15.79 -23.47
CA ASP A 38 0.30 14.89 -24.02
C ASP A 38 1.69 15.58 -24.08
N LYS A 39 1.75 16.80 -24.61
CA LYS A 39 3.00 17.59 -24.66
C LYS A 39 3.56 17.95 -23.28
N LEU A 40 2.69 18.19 -22.30
CA LEU A 40 3.12 18.41 -20.91
C LEU A 40 3.72 17.12 -20.34
N CYS A 41 3.06 15.98 -20.55
CA CYS A 41 3.56 14.67 -20.14
C CYS A 41 4.90 14.35 -20.79
N GLU A 42 5.10 14.66 -22.08
CA GLU A 42 6.39 14.54 -22.77
C GLU A 42 7.47 15.41 -22.13
N ALA A 43 7.17 16.66 -21.79
CA ALA A 43 8.10 17.56 -21.11
C ALA A 43 8.49 17.02 -19.72
N ILE A 44 7.51 16.48 -18.97
CA ILE A 44 7.76 15.82 -17.68
C ILE A 44 8.67 14.62 -17.88
N VAL A 45 8.39 13.72 -18.83
CA VAL A 45 9.23 12.54 -19.09
C VAL A 45 10.65 12.93 -19.47
N ALA A 46 10.81 14.00 -20.25
CA ALA A 46 12.11 14.52 -20.68
C ALA A 46 12.86 15.32 -19.59
N ASP A 47 12.27 15.51 -18.41
CA ASP A 47 12.77 16.38 -17.34
C ASP A 47 12.99 17.85 -17.77
N ASP A 48 12.19 18.30 -18.74
CA ASP A 48 12.25 19.66 -19.30
C ASP A 48 11.44 20.63 -18.43
N TYR A 49 12.08 21.07 -17.34
CA TYR A 49 11.48 21.94 -16.32
C TYR A 49 10.89 23.22 -16.91
N ASP A 50 11.64 23.94 -17.76
CA ASP A 50 11.23 25.24 -18.28
C ASP A 50 10.02 25.10 -19.19
N LYS A 51 10.01 24.08 -20.06
CA LYS A 51 8.86 23.81 -20.92
C LYS A 51 7.63 23.41 -20.12
N ALA A 52 7.77 22.52 -19.13
CA ALA A 52 6.65 22.13 -18.27
C ALA A 52 6.07 23.35 -17.53
N LYS A 53 6.94 24.21 -16.99
CA LYS A 53 6.56 25.44 -16.31
C LYS A 53 5.83 26.40 -17.25
N ASP A 54 6.40 26.68 -18.43
CA ASP A 54 5.79 27.58 -19.41
C ASP A 54 4.40 27.13 -19.86
N MET A 55 4.19 25.81 -19.96
CA MET A 55 2.88 25.25 -20.30
C MET A 55 1.88 25.41 -19.15
N LEU A 56 2.28 25.14 -17.91
CA LEU A 56 1.43 25.27 -16.74
C LEU A 56 1.14 26.73 -16.37
N ASP A 57 2.08 27.65 -16.59
CA ASP A 57 1.84 29.10 -16.44
C ASP A 57 0.77 29.62 -17.41
N LYS A 58 0.74 29.08 -18.64
CA LYS A 58 -0.28 29.43 -19.64
C LYS A 58 -1.64 28.80 -19.34
N ASN A 59 -1.65 27.58 -18.83
CA ASN A 59 -2.87 26.85 -18.50
C ASN A 59 -2.65 25.88 -17.33
N PRO A 60 -2.84 26.35 -16.08
CA PRO A 60 -2.61 25.53 -14.87
C PRO A 60 -3.47 24.27 -14.84
N ASN A 61 -4.69 24.33 -15.40
CA ASN A 61 -5.65 23.22 -15.37
C ASN A 61 -5.15 21.96 -16.07
N LEU A 62 -4.14 22.07 -16.95
CA LEU A 62 -3.54 20.91 -17.62
C LEU A 62 -3.05 19.85 -16.63
N ILE A 63 -2.64 20.25 -15.41
CA ILE A 63 -2.11 19.34 -14.39
C ILE A 63 -3.10 18.25 -13.95
N ASN A 64 -4.41 18.54 -14.02
CA ASN A 64 -5.48 17.64 -13.55
C ASN A 64 -6.18 16.88 -14.68
N LEU A 65 -5.89 17.24 -15.93
CA LEU A 65 -6.51 16.64 -17.10
C LEU A 65 -5.82 15.34 -17.50
N LYS A 66 -6.56 14.50 -18.22
CA LYS A 66 -6.05 13.23 -18.72
C LYS A 66 -5.50 13.40 -20.13
N ASN A 67 -4.36 12.77 -20.38
CA ASN A 67 -3.73 12.69 -21.69
C ASN A 67 -4.43 11.63 -22.57
N SER A 68 -3.88 11.38 -23.77
CA SER A 68 -4.41 10.38 -24.72
C SER A 68 -4.40 8.94 -24.20
N GLN A 69 -3.60 8.65 -23.17
CA GLN A 69 -3.51 7.36 -22.48
C GLN A 69 -4.40 7.31 -21.23
N HIS A 70 -5.28 8.28 -21.04
CA HIS A 70 -6.15 8.43 -19.87
C HIS A 70 -5.40 8.64 -18.54
N LYS A 71 -4.13 9.09 -18.59
CA LYS A 71 -3.29 9.37 -17.42
C LYS A 71 -3.16 10.85 -17.16
N ARG A 72 -3.11 11.23 -15.88
CA ARG A 72 -2.80 12.60 -15.46
C ARG A 72 -1.29 12.86 -15.54
N PRO A 73 -0.84 14.11 -15.74
CA PRO A 73 0.57 14.48 -15.64
C PRO A 73 1.29 13.93 -14.42
N LEU A 74 0.66 13.97 -13.23
CA LEU A 74 1.24 13.39 -12.01
C LEU A 74 1.40 11.86 -12.05
N ALA A 75 0.48 11.14 -12.72
CA ALA A 75 0.64 9.70 -12.92
C ALA A 75 1.85 9.42 -13.83
N ILE A 76 2.06 10.24 -14.86
CA ILE A 76 3.25 10.13 -15.73
C ILE A 76 4.53 10.47 -14.96
N PHE A 77 4.49 11.49 -14.10
CA PHE A 77 5.64 11.88 -13.27
C PHE A 77 6.13 10.72 -12.39
N VAL A 78 5.22 10.05 -11.66
CA VAL A 78 5.58 8.92 -10.78
C VAL A 78 5.99 7.68 -11.54
N GLU A 79 5.62 7.55 -12.82
CA GLU A 79 6.06 6.41 -13.63
C GLU A 79 7.44 6.65 -14.27
N ARG A 80 7.78 7.88 -14.64
CA ARG A 80 8.82 8.14 -15.65
C ARG A 80 9.89 9.18 -15.31
N ASN A 81 9.66 10.12 -14.39
CA ASN A 81 10.59 11.24 -14.18
C ASN A 81 11.13 11.29 -12.75
N LYS A 82 10.26 11.25 -11.72
CA LYS A 82 10.61 11.18 -10.29
C LYS A 82 11.72 12.16 -9.86
N ASN A 83 11.94 13.25 -10.59
CA ASN A 83 12.89 14.30 -10.22
C ASN A 83 12.22 15.24 -9.22
N MET A 84 12.85 15.46 -8.07
CA MET A 84 12.29 16.29 -7.00
C MET A 84 12.02 17.74 -7.45
N LYS A 85 12.86 18.32 -8.32
CA LYS A 85 12.65 19.69 -8.83
C LYS A 85 11.42 19.78 -9.73
N MET A 86 11.24 18.78 -10.60
CA MET A 86 10.03 18.67 -11.42
C MET A 86 8.80 18.49 -10.53
N TYR A 87 8.89 17.65 -9.49
CA TYR A 87 7.79 17.47 -8.54
C TYR A 87 7.39 18.78 -7.84
N ASP A 88 8.39 19.51 -7.34
CA ASP A 88 8.19 20.82 -6.71
C ASP A 88 7.56 21.84 -7.64
N LEU A 89 7.80 21.74 -8.96
CA LEU A 89 7.09 22.55 -9.95
C LEU A 89 5.63 22.12 -10.08
N LEU A 90 5.38 20.83 -10.29
CA LEU A 90 4.03 20.29 -10.52
C LEU A 90 3.09 20.58 -9.33
N LEU A 91 3.59 20.48 -8.10
CA LEU A 91 2.81 20.78 -6.89
C LEU A 91 2.40 22.26 -6.78
N ARG A 92 3.11 23.21 -7.40
CA ARG A 92 2.75 24.64 -7.35
C ARG A 92 1.44 24.97 -8.04
N TYR A 93 0.98 24.10 -8.93
CA TYR A 93 -0.25 24.28 -9.70
C TYR A 93 -1.43 23.51 -9.10
N GLU A 94 -1.37 23.23 -7.79
CA GLU A 94 -2.48 22.66 -6.99
C GLU A 94 -3.14 21.43 -7.64
N PRO A 95 -2.36 20.38 -7.97
CA PRO A 95 -2.93 19.17 -8.51
C PRO A 95 -3.86 18.48 -7.50
N GLU A 96 -4.88 17.81 -8.00
CA GLU A 96 -5.65 16.84 -7.23
C GLU A 96 -4.76 15.61 -6.97
N LEU A 97 -4.53 15.30 -5.69
CA LEU A 97 -3.61 14.23 -5.26
C LEU A 97 -4.31 12.94 -4.80
N ASN A 98 -5.60 13.02 -4.47
CA ASN A 98 -6.38 11.87 -4.01
C ASN A 98 -7.08 11.19 -5.20
N PHE A 99 -6.27 10.62 -6.10
CA PHE A 99 -6.76 9.89 -7.26
C PHE A 99 -6.07 8.53 -7.43
N GLU A 100 -6.71 7.67 -8.21
CA GLU A 100 -6.24 6.33 -8.53
C GLU A 100 -5.32 6.36 -9.76
N VAL A 101 -4.08 5.88 -9.62
CA VAL A 101 -3.11 5.78 -10.74
C VAL A 101 -3.22 4.46 -11.50
N ALA A 102 -3.62 3.41 -10.81
CA ALA A 102 -3.81 2.05 -11.29
C ALA A 102 -4.85 1.35 -10.40
N ASN A 103 -5.35 0.19 -10.82
CA ASN A 103 -6.47 -0.47 -10.14
C ASN A 103 -6.24 -0.63 -8.62
N HIS A 104 -6.99 0.12 -7.83
CA HIS A 104 -6.93 0.22 -6.36
C HIS A 104 -5.58 0.67 -5.79
N VAL A 105 -4.85 1.51 -6.54
CA VAL A 105 -3.58 2.12 -6.13
C VAL A 105 -3.69 3.63 -6.17
N SER A 106 -3.50 4.28 -5.02
CA SER A 106 -3.46 5.73 -4.92
C SER A 106 -2.18 6.32 -5.52
N PHE A 107 -2.26 7.59 -5.93
CA PHE A 107 -1.07 8.37 -6.27
C PHE A 107 -0.02 8.35 -5.15
N LEU A 108 -0.44 8.47 -3.89
CA LEU A 108 0.46 8.49 -2.74
C LEU A 108 1.25 7.17 -2.60
N GLU A 109 0.59 6.03 -2.79
CA GLU A 109 1.21 4.70 -2.76
C GLU A 109 2.22 4.48 -3.89
N SER A 110 2.16 5.26 -4.97
CA SER A 110 3.07 5.11 -6.12
C SER A 110 4.54 5.32 -5.76
N PHE A 111 4.82 6.15 -4.75
CA PHE A 111 6.18 6.39 -4.24
C PHE A 111 6.70 5.25 -3.34
N LEU A 112 5.84 4.30 -2.97
CA LEU A 112 6.21 3.08 -2.25
C LEU A 112 6.76 2.04 -3.22
N PHE A 113 5.96 1.70 -4.25
CA PHE A 113 6.20 0.56 -5.16
C PHE A 113 7.44 0.67 -6.02
N ASP A 114 8.00 1.87 -6.15
CA ASP A 114 9.21 2.03 -6.90
C ASP A 114 10.45 1.67 -6.06
N CYS A 115 11.05 0.55 -6.43
CA CYS A 115 12.29 0.04 -5.84
C CYS A 115 13.50 0.94 -6.12
N ASP A 116 13.43 1.80 -7.15
CA ASP A 116 14.54 2.70 -7.51
C ASP A 116 14.60 3.96 -6.64
N ILE A 117 13.53 4.26 -5.87
CA ILE A 117 13.51 5.39 -4.93
C ILE A 117 14.09 4.95 -3.59
N SER A 118 15.13 5.68 -3.15
CA SER A 118 15.74 5.47 -1.82
C SER A 118 14.72 5.68 -0.71
N ASP A 119 14.89 4.99 0.42
CA ASP A 119 14.03 5.13 1.61
C ASP A 119 13.82 6.60 2.02
N ILE A 120 14.91 7.39 2.04
CA ILE A 120 14.88 8.82 2.37
C ILE A 120 14.08 9.63 1.35
N ASP A 121 14.21 9.33 0.06
CA ASP A 121 13.51 10.07 -0.98
C ASP A 121 12.03 9.66 -1.06
N SER A 122 11.68 8.40 -0.78
CA SER A 122 10.29 7.97 -0.60
C SER A 122 9.61 8.79 0.51
N VAL A 123 10.28 9.00 1.65
CA VAL A 123 9.79 9.91 2.71
C VAL A 123 9.56 11.31 2.16
N LYS A 124 10.54 11.90 1.44
CA LYS A 124 10.40 13.27 0.92
C LYS A 124 9.22 13.42 -0.05
N PHE A 125 9.02 12.47 -0.96
CA PHE A 125 7.91 12.51 -1.91
C PHE A 125 6.56 12.39 -1.20
N ILE A 126 6.44 11.44 -0.27
CA ILE A 126 5.21 11.22 0.48
C ILE A 126 4.91 12.40 1.40
N ASP A 127 5.90 12.93 2.12
CA ASP A 127 5.76 14.13 2.98
C ASP A 127 5.27 15.33 2.18
N LYS A 128 5.89 15.62 1.03
CA LYS A 128 5.45 16.68 0.13
C LYS A 128 4.04 16.46 -0.39
N SER A 129 3.70 15.23 -0.77
CA SER A 129 2.35 14.87 -1.23
C SER A 129 1.32 15.15 -0.14
N ILE A 130 1.58 14.69 1.09
CA ILE A 130 0.66 14.87 2.22
C ILE A 130 0.50 16.35 2.57
N LYS A 131 1.60 17.11 2.62
CA LYS A 131 1.57 18.57 2.85
C LYS A 131 0.80 19.33 1.77
N ALA A 132 0.78 18.80 0.54
CA ALA A 132 0.02 19.35 -0.57
C ALA A 132 -1.43 18.83 -0.66
N GLY A 133 -1.88 17.99 0.28
CA GLY A 133 -3.28 17.54 0.40
C GLY A 133 -3.57 16.10 0.00
N ALA A 134 -2.55 15.28 -0.30
CA ALA A 134 -2.73 13.84 -0.37
C ALA A 134 -3.07 13.27 1.01
N THR A 135 -3.90 12.23 1.07
CA THR A 135 -4.33 11.65 2.34
C THR A 135 -4.04 10.16 2.41
N ILE A 136 -3.61 9.70 3.59
CA ILE A 136 -3.48 8.28 3.91
C ILE A 136 -4.86 7.62 3.96
N GLU A 137 -5.90 8.36 4.39
CA GLU A 137 -7.29 7.89 4.36
C GLU A 137 -7.73 7.46 2.95
N TYR A 138 -7.42 8.25 1.92
CA TYR A 138 -7.76 7.89 0.54
C TYR A 138 -6.98 6.66 0.06
N ALA A 139 -5.70 6.55 0.42
CA ALA A 139 -4.91 5.34 0.13
C ALA A 139 -5.55 4.10 0.77
N ASN A 140 -5.85 4.17 2.08
CA ASN A 140 -6.53 3.10 2.81
C ASN A 140 -7.88 2.71 2.19
N TYR A 141 -8.67 3.70 1.74
CA TYR A 141 -9.94 3.46 1.06
C TYR A 141 -9.74 2.63 -0.21
N LEU A 142 -8.73 2.94 -1.04
CA LEU A 142 -8.43 2.15 -2.23
C LEU A 142 -7.91 0.76 -1.87
N SER A 143 -6.98 0.62 -0.93
CA SER A 143 -6.47 -0.69 -0.49
C SER A 143 -7.61 -1.58 0.06
N SER A 144 -8.61 -0.99 0.72
CA SER A 144 -9.76 -1.72 1.27
C SER A 144 -10.65 -2.39 0.21
N LYS A 145 -10.61 -1.91 -1.04
CA LYS A 145 -11.35 -2.47 -2.18
C LYS A 145 -10.69 -3.69 -2.80
N GLN A 146 -9.42 -3.93 -2.49
CA GLN A 146 -8.71 -5.12 -2.96
C GLN A 146 -9.36 -6.37 -2.34
N LYS A 147 -9.64 -7.37 -3.19
CA LYS A 147 -10.37 -8.58 -2.80
C LYS A 147 -9.50 -9.54 -1.98
N ASP A 148 -8.23 -9.64 -2.34
CA ASP A 148 -7.27 -10.58 -1.77
C ASP A 148 -6.07 -9.81 -1.20
N ASN A 149 -5.58 -10.22 -0.03
CA ASN A 149 -4.40 -9.67 0.65
C ASN A 149 -4.34 -8.15 0.74
N LYS A 150 -5.19 -7.59 1.62
CA LYS A 150 -5.24 -6.14 1.90
C LYS A 150 -3.94 -5.70 2.55
N PHE A 151 -3.02 -5.19 1.75
CA PHE A 151 -1.81 -4.54 2.21
C PHE A 151 -2.01 -3.03 2.20
N TYR A 152 -1.65 -2.40 3.31
CA TYR A 152 -1.63 -0.95 3.43
C TYR A 152 -0.21 -0.43 3.27
N MET A 153 -0.06 0.89 3.18
CA MET A 153 1.23 1.55 2.95
C MET A 153 2.34 1.08 3.91
N LEU A 154 1.98 0.81 5.18
CA LEU A 154 2.93 0.36 6.19
C LEU A 154 3.49 -1.04 5.88
N SER A 155 2.64 -1.97 5.43
CA SER A 155 3.04 -3.32 5.02
C SER A 155 3.97 -3.28 3.80
N TYR A 156 3.72 -2.39 2.84
CA TYR A 156 4.61 -2.19 1.70
C TYR A 156 5.96 -1.59 2.10
N ALA A 157 5.98 -0.63 3.02
CA ALA A 157 7.23 -0.07 3.54
C ALA A 157 8.09 -1.16 4.21
N TYR A 158 7.47 -2.09 4.93
CA TYR A 158 8.14 -3.27 5.49
C TYR A 158 8.65 -4.21 4.39
N ALA A 159 7.80 -4.63 3.45
CA ALA A 159 8.14 -5.57 2.38
C ALA A 159 9.34 -5.08 1.53
N LEU A 160 9.44 -3.75 1.35
CA LEU A 160 10.52 -3.11 0.59
C LEU A 160 11.71 -2.69 1.45
N ASN A 161 11.72 -3.05 2.74
CA ASN A 161 12.77 -2.73 3.70
C ASN A 161 13.08 -1.22 3.80
N LYS A 162 12.03 -0.37 3.73
CA LYS A 162 12.12 1.10 3.82
C LYS A 162 11.82 1.56 5.25
N HIS A 163 12.80 1.45 6.14
CA HIS A 163 12.62 1.68 7.59
C HIS A 163 12.23 3.12 7.94
N LYS A 164 12.89 4.13 7.34
CA LYS A 164 12.57 5.54 7.62
C LYS A 164 11.17 5.89 7.16
N LEU A 165 10.77 5.36 6.01
CA LEU A 165 9.42 5.49 5.51
C LEU A 165 8.40 4.81 6.41
N PHE A 166 8.70 3.62 6.90
CA PHE A 166 7.85 2.92 7.85
C PHE A 166 7.62 3.74 9.13
N ASP A 167 8.70 4.25 9.75
CA ASP A 167 8.62 5.10 10.94
C ASP A 167 7.82 6.38 10.69
N TYR A 168 8.04 6.98 9.52
CA TYR A 168 7.34 8.17 9.08
C TYR A 168 5.84 7.92 8.93
N LEU A 169 5.44 6.85 8.25
CA LEU A 169 4.02 6.48 8.08
C LEU A 169 3.38 6.17 9.43
N LEU A 170 4.08 5.46 10.32
CA LEU A 170 3.60 5.16 11.66
C LEU A 170 3.40 6.40 12.55
N SER A 171 3.85 7.59 12.13
CA SER A 171 3.58 8.84 12.86
C SER A 171 2.19 9.43 12.59
N TYR A 172 1.43 8.85 11.65
CA TYR A 172 0.07 9.28 11.31
C TYR A 172 -0.99 8.37 11.92
N ASP A 173 -2.00 8.98 12.55
CA ASP A 173 -3.10 8.27 13.22
C ASP A 173 -3.95 7.40 12.27
N ASP A 174 -4.08 7.82 11.01
CA ASP A 174 -4.85 7.10 9.99
C ASP A 174 -4.10 5.88 9.43
N THR A 175 -2.83 5.66 9.80
CA THR A 175 -2.05 4.54 9.28
C THR A 175 -2.60 3.20 9.73
N LYS A 176 -2.93 2.34 8.76
CA LYS A 176 -3.38 0.98 9.01
C LYS A 176 -2.18 0.04 9.18
N ILE A 177 -2.25 -0.77 10.24
CA ILE A 177 -1.23 -1.76 10.60
C ILE A 177 -1.59 -3.15 10.07
N ASP A 178 -2.87 -3.42 9.79
CA ASP A 178 -3.35 -4.68 9.23
C ASP A 178 -2.50 -5.12 8.01
N GLY A 179 -2.23 -6.42 7.91
CA GLY A 179 -1.40 -6.97 6.84
C GLY A 179 0.11 -6.87 7.09
N PHE A 180 0.60 -6.06 8.04
CA PHE A 180 2.04 -6.02 8.38
C PHE A 180 2.52 -7.39 8.87
N LEU A 181 1.77 -8.00 9.81
CA LEU A 181 2.10 -9.34 10.31
C LEU A 181 1.92 -10.38 9.20
N LEU A 182 0.86 -10.24 8.38
CA LEU A 182 0.58 -11.15 7.29
C LEU A 182 1.71 -11.20 6.25
N GLU A 183 2.39 -10.08 6.00
CA GLU A 183 3.56 -10.03 5.12
C GLU A 183 4.70 -10.89 5.67
N PHE A 184 5.10 -10.67 6.93
CA PHE A 184 6.11 -11.52 7.58
C PHE A 184 5.73 -12.99 7.55
N ILE A 185 4.49 -13.30 7.91
CA ILE A 185 3.94 -14.66 7.94
C ILE A 185 4.04 -15.31 6.56
N SER A 186 3.63 -14.59 5.52
CA SER A 186 3.64 -15.06 4.13
C SER A 186 5.05 -15.41 3.67
N THR A 187 6.01 -14.50 3.88
CA THR A 187 7.42 -14.70 3.54
C THR A 187 8.07 -15.79 4.41
N ALA A 188 7.72 -15.88 5.69
CA ALA A 188 8.21 -16.94 6.58
C ALA A 188 7.76 -18.33 6.08
N MET A 189 6.50 -18.48 5.68
CA MET A 189 5.99 -19.74 5.13
C MET A 189 6.73 -20.13 3.84
N GLU A 190 6.97 -19.16 2.96
CA GLU A 190 7.77 -19.39 1.76
C GLU A 190 9.22 -19.76 2.10
N TYR A 191 9.84 -19.13 3.11
CA TYR A 191 11.18 -19.48 3.57
C TYR A 191 11.26 -20.93 4.11
N ILE A 192 10.23 -21.34 4.84
CA ILE A 192 10.16 -22.65 5.49
C ILE A 192 9.91 -23.75 4.44
N HIS A 193 8.96 -23.54 3.52
CA HIS A 193 8.46 -24.59 2.62
C HIS A 193 8.84 -24.43 1.14
N GLY A 194 9.37 -23.28 0.74
CA GLY A 194 9.54 -22.91 -0.67
C GLY A 194 8.25 -22.46 -1.36
N GLU A 195 7.13 -22.39 -0.64
CA GLU A 195 5.85 -21.88 -1.16
C GLU A 195 4.93 -21.38 -0.05
N MET A 196 4.09 -20.40 -0.37
CA MET A 196 3.10 -19.83 0.56
C MET A 196 1.85 -20.71 0.64
N LYS A 197 1.85 -21.72 1.54
CA LYS A 197 0.66 -22.56 1.81
C LYS A 197 0.38 -22.71 3.30
N TYR A 198 -0.75 -22.21 3.75
CA TYR A 198 -1.17 -22.33 5.15
C TYR A 198 -1.68 -23.72 5.55
N ASP A 199 -1.97 -24.59 4.58
CA ASP A 199 -2.38 -25.98 4.84
C ASP A 199 -1.32 -26.77 5.58
N TYR A 200 -0.05 -26.39 5.46
CA TYR A 200 1.06 -26.96 6.21
C TYR A 200 0.89 -26.84 7.72
N LEU A 201 0.21 -25.79 8.18
CA LEU A 201 -0.02 -25.55 9.60
C LEU A 201 -1.10 -26.49 10.16
N LYS A 202 -1.92 -27.15 9.34
CA LYS A 202 -3.03 -28.02 9.81
C LYS A 202 -2.56 -29.32 10.48
N LYS A 203 -1.27 -29.64 10.41
CA LYS A 203 -0.70 -30.86 10.98
C LYS A 203 0.69 -30.60 11.58
N PRO A 204 1.14 -31.43 12.53
CA PRO A 204 2.50 -31.38 13.02
C PRO A 204 3.54 -31.53 11.90
N LEU A 205 4.66 -30.84 12.07
CA LEU A 205 5.75 -30.83 11.11
C LEU A 205 6.62 -32.08 11.17
N ASN A 206 7.22 -32.43 10.04
CA ASN A 206 8.42 -33.28 10.06
C ASN A 206 9.55 -32.53 10.78
N LYS A 207 10.32 -33.22 11.64
CA LYS A 207 11.44 -32.67 12.42
C LYS A 207 12.40 -31.80 11.60
N ILE A 208 12.60 -32.12 10.32
CA ILE A 208 13.49 -31.38 9.40
C ILE A 208 13.18 -29.88 9.34
N TYR A 209 11.90 -29.48 9.42
CA TYR A 209 11.56 -28.06 9.33
C TYR A 209 11.66 -27.31 10.66
N LYS A 210 11.69 -28.02 11.80
CA LYS A 210 11.99 -27.39 13.11
C LYS A 210 13.42 -26.84 13.14
N GLU A 211 14.32 -27.39 12.33
CA GLU A 211 15.70 -26.89 12.19
C GLU A 211 15.77 -25.53 11.48
N LYS A 212 14.71 -25.09 10.79
CA LYS A 212 14.66 -23.75 10.16
C LYS A 212 14.78 -22.62 11.18
N SER A 213 14.40 -22.84 12.44
CA SER A 213 14.63 -21.88 13.53
C SER A 213 16.12 -21.60 13.79
N ASN A 214 17.02 -22.49 13.35
CA ASN A 214 18.48 -22.31 13.46
C ASN A 214 19.10 -21.75 12.18
N ASP A 215 18.33 -21.58 11.10
CA ASP A 215 18.84 -21.12 9.83
C ASP A 215 19.25 -19.64 9.91
N LYS A 216 20.46 -19.33 9.41
CA LYS A 216 21.03 -17.99 9.52
C LYS A 216 20.19 -16.94 8.79
N ASN A 217 19.76 -17.21 7.56
CA ASN A 217 19.01 -16.22 6.78
C ASN A 217 17.58 -16.06 7.33
N TYR A 218 16.96 -17.13 7.85
CA TYR A 218 15.69 -17.01 8.57
C TYR A 218 15.83 -16.12 9.80
N ASN A 219 16.90 -16.31 10.58
CA ASN A 219 17.16 -15.51 11.77
C ASN A 219 17.38 -14.03 11.42
N GLU A 220 18.18 -13.72 10.40
CA GLU A 220 18.36 -12.34 9.92
C GLU A 220 17.03 -11.72 9.45
N PHE A 221 16.20 -12.49 8.72
CA PHE A 221 14.87 -12.06 8.30
C PHE A 221 13.92 -11.80 9.49
N ARG A 222 13.88 -12.71 10.47
CA ARG A 222 13.08 -12.57 11.70
C ARG A 222 13.53 -11.37 12.53
N ASP A 223 14.83 -11.19 12.69
CA ASP A 223 15.39 -10.09 13.48
C ASP A 223 15.11 -8.74 12.79
N ASN A 224 15.12 -8.71 11.44
CA ASN A 224 14.64 -7.54 10.70
C ASN A 224 13.16 -7.25 10.99
N PHE A 225 12.28 -8.25 10.89
CA PHE A 225 10.86 -8.12 11.25
C PHE A 225 10.67 -7.57 12.67
N PHE A 226 11.47 -8.04 13.63
CA PHE A 226 11.44 -7.55 14.99
C PHE A 226 11.79 -6.07 15.13
N ASN A 227 12.75 -5.56 14.37
CA ASN A 227 13.04 -4.12 14.36
C ASN A 227 11.79 -3.30 13.98
N TYR A 228 11.05 -3.72 12.95
CA TYR A 228 9.80 -3.05 12.55
C TYR A 228 8.68 -3.22 13.58
N LEU A 229 8.53 -4.41 14.15
CA LEU A 229 7.55 -4.68 15.20
C LEU A 229 7.83 -3.83 16.44
N ASP A 230 9.10 -3.62 16.81
CA ASP A 230 9.49 -2.74 17.91
C ASP A 230 9.04 -1.29 17.67
N GLU A 231 9.16 -0.77 16.45
CA GLU A 231 8.69 0.58 16.14
C GLU A 231 7.18 0.73 16.34
N ILE A 232 6.39 -0.29 15.96
CA ILE A 232 4.94 -0.33 16.27
C ILE A 232 4.71 -0.36 17.78
N LEU A 233 5.41 -1.25 18.49
CA LEU A 233 5.19 -1.48 19.93
C LEU A 233 5.65 -0.33 20.82
N LYS A 234 6.50 0.59 20.32
CA LYS A 234 6.81 1.85 21.02
C LYS A 234 5.59 2.77 21.17
N LYS A 235 4.61 2.65 20.28
CA LYS A 235 3.43 3.53 20.21
C LYS A 235 2.13 2.82 20.57
N HIS A 236 2.08 1.51 20.34
CA HIS A 236 0.87 0.70 20.48
C HIS A 236 1.16 -0.58 21.27
N ASN A 237 0.11 -1.21 21.79
CA ASN A 237 0.21 -2.56 22.35
C ASN A 237 -0.23 -3.61 21.31
N PHE A 238 -0.16 -4.89 21.67
CA PHE A 238 -0.53 -5.98 20.78
C PHE A 238 -2.02 -6.02 20.36
N ASP A 239 -2.88 -5.28 21.05
CA ASP A 239 -4.32 -5.19 20.74
C ASP A 239 -4.64 -4.43 19.45
N ILE A 240 -3.69 -3.66 18.90
CA ILE A 240 -3.85 -2.98 17.62
C ILE A 240 -3.80 -3.94 16.43
N PHE A 241 -3.18 -5.10 16.60
CA PHE A 241 -3.01 -6.07 15.51
C PHE A 241 -4.28 -6.87 15.27
N ASN A 242 -4.45 -7.28 14.01
CA ASN A 242 -5.49 -8.24 13.66
C ASN A 242 -5.30 -9.55 14.43
N GLU A 243 -6.33 -9.97 15.17
CA GLU A 243 -6.25 -11.16 16.03
C GLU A 243 -5.91 -12.44 15.24
N LYS A 244 -6.42 -12.59 14.02
CA LYS A 244 -6.13 -13.76 13.18
C LYS A 244 -4.68 -13.77 12.74
N GLU A 245 -4.14 -12.61 12.34
CA GLU A 245 -2.73 -12.49 11.96
C GLU A 245 -1.81 -12.76 13.15
N LEU A 246 -2.11 -12.21 14.33
CA LEU A 246 -1.30 -12.43 15.52
C LEU A 246 -1.34 -13.91 15.98
N ASN A 247 -2.49 -14.57 15.91
CA ASN A 247 -2.58 -16.01 16.17
C ASN A 247 -1.76 -16.81 15.16
N LEU A 248 -1.79 -16.42 13.88
CA LEU A 248 -1.04 -17.08 12.82
C LEU A 248 0.47 -16.88 12.97
N LEU A 249 0.92 -15.70 13.40
CA LEU A 249 2.32 -15.44 13.78
C LEU A 249 2.78 -16.39 14.89
N ILE A 250 2.03 -16.45 15.99
CA ILE A 250 2.29 -17.38 17.10
C ILE A 250 2.39 -18.80 16.59
N ARG A 251 1.43 -19.19 15.75
CA ARG A 251 1.37 -20.54 15.18
C ARG A 251 2.60 -20.88 14.37
N ILE A 252 3.12 -19.96 13.54
CA ILE A 252 4.35 -20.16 12.76
C ILE A 252 5.57 -20.33 13.67
N PHE A 253 5.73 -19.49 14.70
CA PHE A 253 6.85 -19.65 15.63
C PHE A 253 6.78 -20.99 16.38
N CYS A 254 5.60 -21.42 16.84
CA CYS A 254 5.44 -22.74 17.42
C CYS A 254 5.73 -23.85 16.41
N TYR A 255 5.26 -23.70 15.18
CA TYR A 255 5.37 -24.69 14.12
C TYR A 255 6.81 -25.12 13.82
N ILE A 256 7.75 -24.18 13.80
CA ILE A 256 9.19 -24.46 13.61
C ILE A 256 10.00 -24.51 14.92
N ASP A 257 9.32 -24.54 16.08
CA ASP A 257 9.91 -24.51 17.42
C ASP A 257 10.89 -23.33 17.63
N ASP A 258 10.51 -22.15 17.13
CA ASP A 258 11.27 -20.91 17.27
C ASP A 258 11.09 -20.31 18.68
N LYS A 259 11.90 -20.83 19.61
CA LYS A 259 12.00 -20.32 20.98
C LYS A 259 12.31 -18.82 21.02
N ASN A 260 13.17 -18.32 20.14
CA ASN A 260 13.59 -16.93 20.15
C ASN A 260 12.45 -16.02 19.73
N GLY A 261 11.67 -16.42 18.72
CA GLY A 261 10.51 -15.67 18.28
C GLY A 261 9.39 -15.62 19.33
N ILE A 262 9.09 -16.75 19.98
CA ILE A 262 8.14 -16.74 21.10
C ILE A 262 8.68 -15.91 22.26
N LYS A 263 9.95 -16.11 22.68
CA LYS A 263 10.55 -15.34 23.77
C LYS A 263 10.46 -13.83 23.52
N TYR A 264 10.74 -13.39 22.29
CA TYR A 264 10.63 -12.01 21.88
C TYR A 264 9.23 -11.44 22.15
N LEU A 265 8.17 -12.14 21.72
CA LEU A 265 6.78 -11.71 21.95
C LEU A 265 6.43 -11.69 23.44
N LEU A 266 6.86 -12.70 24.20
CA LEU A 266 6.65 -12.80 25.65
C LEU A 266 7.27 -11.62 26.40
N ASP A 267 8.52 -11.27 26.07
CA ASP A 267 9.25 -10.19 26.73
C ASP A 267 8.66 -8.80 26.44
N ARG A 268 7.85 -8.68 25.38
CA ARG A 268 7.12 -7.46 25.01
C ARG A 268 5.67 -7.44 25.48
N GLY A 269 5.31 -8.38 26.36
CA GLY A 269 4.04 -8.35 27.06
C GLY A 269 2.84 -8.89 26.27
N ILE A 270 3.06 -9.75 25.26
CA ILE A 270 1.95 -10.43 24.57
C ILE A 270 1.07 -11.24 25.54
N CYS A 271 1.63 -11.69 26.67
CA CYS A 271 0.91 -12.42 27.72
C CYS A 271 0.08 -11.56 28.66
N SER A 272 0.15 -10.22 28.54
CA SER A 272 -0.85 -9.35 29.16
C SER A 272 -2.27 -9.67 28.64
N TYR A 273 -2.35 -10.42 27.55
CA TYR A 273 -3.56 -10.97 26.97
C TYR A 273 -3.58 -12.49 27.15
N GLU A 274 -4.33 -12.96 28.16
CA GLU A 274 -4.43 -14.39 28.52
C GLU A 274 -4.69 -15.30 27.31
N LYS A 275 -5.54 -14.84 26.38
CA LYS A 275 -5.87 -15.57 25.14
C LYS A 275 -4.63 -15.93 24.30
N TYR A 276 -3.64 -15.05 24.22
CA TYR A 276 -2.44 -15.31 23.43
C TYR A 276 -1.45 -16.21 24.16
N PHE A 277 -1.37 -16.10 25.49
CA PHE A 277 -0.58 -17.07 26.27
C PHE A 277 -1.13 -18.48 26.14
N GLN A 278 -2.46 -18.66 26.21
CA GLN A 278 -3.09 -19.96 25.99
C GLN A 278 -2.91 -20.45 24.55
N ALA A 279 -3.04 -19.58 23.56
CA ALA A 279 -2.77 -19.94 22.17
C ALA A 279 -1.32 -20.44 21.96
N ILE A 280 -0.33 -19.79 22.58
CA ILE A 280 1.07 -20.25 22.52
C ILE A 280 1.20 -21.66 23.11
N LYS A 281 0.60 -21.92 24.28
CA LYS A 281 0.62 -23.25 24.91
C LYS A 281 -0.05 -24.32 24.05
N GLU A 282 -1.23 -24.03 23.52
CA GLU A 282 -2.00 -24.96 22.68
C GLU A 282 -1.23 -25.31 21.41
N TRP A 283 -0.70 -24.30 20.70
CA TRP A 283 0.07 -24.54 19.48
C TRP A 283 1.40 -25.22 19.75
N ALA A 284 2.11 -24.86 20.83
CA ALA A 284 3.36 -25.52 21.20
C ALA A 284 3.14 -27.01 21.54
N LYS A 285 2.04 -27.36 22.22
CA LYS A 285 1.66 -28.76 22.45
C LYS A 285 1.32 -29.47 21.15
N PHE A 286 0.48 -28.84 20.31
CA PHE A 286 0.06 -29.43 19.04
C PHE A 286 1.24 -29.73 18.11
N TYR A 287 2.24 -28.86 18.06
CA TYR A 287 3.43 -29.03 17.21
C TYR A 287 4.59 -29.77 17.89
N GLU A 288 4.44 -30.17 19.15
CA GLU A 288 5.51 -30.78 19.95
C GLU A 288 6.76 -29.87 20.00
N SER A 289 6.55 -28.58 20.25
CA SER A 289 7.57 -27.54 20.26
C SER A 289 8.30 -27.52 21.61
N GLU A 290 9.18 -28.51 21.83
CA GLU A 290 9.83 -28.75 23.11
C GLU A 290 10.58 -27.53 23.65
N LYS A 291 11.30 -26.78 22.79
CA LYS A 291 12.06 -25.60 23.25
C LYS A 291 11.12 -24.51 23.77
N ILE A 292 9.96 -24.35 23.14
CA ILE A 292 8.93 -23.39 23.55
C ILE A 292 8.20 -23.88 24.81
N LEU A 293 7.83 -25.16 24.90
CA LEU A 293 7.19 -25.70 26.12
C LEU A 293 8.07 -25.49 27.36
N ASN A 294 9.37 -25.78 27.25
CA ASN A 294 10.33 -25.53 28.32
C ASN A 294 10.42 -24.04 28.70
N LEU A 295 10.38 -23.14 27.70
CA LEU A 295 10.37 -21.69 27.93
C LEU A 295 9.13 -21.23 28.73
N LEU A 296 7.97 -21.83 28.48
CA LEU A 296 6.73 -21.47 29.18
C LEU A 296 6.76 -21.97 30.62
N GLU A 297 7.24 -23.20 30.87
CA GLU A 297 7.41 -23.74 32.22
C GLU A 297 8.40 -22.92 33.07
N GLU A 298 9.45 -22.38 32.44
CA GLU A 298 10.41 -21.48 33.09
C GLU A 298 9.76 -20.16 33.55
N LYS A 299 8.75 -19.65 32.82
CA LYS A 299 8.06 -18.39 33.15
C LYS A 299 6.88 -18.55 34.11
N GLU A 300 6.37 -19.76 34.30
CA GLU A 300 5.28 -20.05 35.26
C GLU A 300 5.78 -20.30 36.69
N LYS A 301 7.10 -20.49 36.88
CA LYS A 301 7.76 -20.63 38.18
C LYS A 301 8.11 -19.27 38.77
#